data_AF-A0A944L2T2-F1
#
_entry.id   AF-A0A944L2T2-F1
#
_cell.length_a   1.000
_cell.length_b   1.000
_cell.length_c   1.000
_cell.angle_alpha   90.00
_cell.angle_beta   90.00
_cell.angle_gamma   90.00
#
_symmetry.space_group_name_H-M   'P 1'
#
loop_
_entity.id
_entity.type
_entity.pdbx_description
1 polymer ?
#
loop_
_entity_poly.entity_id
_entity_poly.type
_entity_poly.pdbx_seq_one_letter_code
_entity_poly.pdbx_strand_id
1 'polypeptide(L)' 'QTNLSNHLRVLREAGVVETEPCGRFTYYKLRPDVIEAVAGSFSSLAAAARATQAADTKRACP' A
#
# COMPACT_ATOMS: atom_id res chain seq x y z
N GLN A 1 13.90 17.62 5.35
CA GLN A 1 12.64 17.46 6.10
C GLN A 1 11.51 18.09 5.27
N THR A 2 10.85 17.30 4.42
CA THR A 2 9.55 17.56 3.75
C THR A 2 8.93 16.21 3.35
N ASN A 3 9.05 15.19 4.21
CA ASN A 3 8.62 13.84 3.82
C ASN A 3 7.11 13.72 3.76
N LEU A 4 6.36 14.38 4.65
CA LEU A 4 4.92 14.19 4.75
C LEU A 4 4.18 14.61 3.48
N SER A 5 4.47 15.80 2.95
CA SER A 5 3.82 16.33 1.74
C SER A 5 4.13 15.49 0.49
N ASN A 6 5.36 14.98 0.39
CA ASN A 6 5.74 14.08 -0.71
C ASN A 6 4.99 12.74 -0.61
N HIS A 7 4.94 12.15 0.59
CA HIS A 7 4.24 10.88 0.79
C HIS A 7 2.73 11.04 0.54
N LEU A 8 2.09 12.11 1.02
CA LEU A 8 0.66 12.37 0.76
C LEU A 8 0.36 12.58 -0.72
N ARG A 9 1.26 13.23 -1.46
CA ARG A 9 1.13 13.37 -2.91
C ARG A 9 1.16 12.02 -3.61
N VAL A 10 2.15 11.18 -3.28
CA VAL A 10 2.28 9.83 -3.85
C VAL A 10 1.06 8.97 -3.51
N LEU A 11 0.59 9.03 -2.26
CA LEU A 11 -0.60 8.30 -1.83
C LEU A 11 -1.88 8.78 -2.55
N ARG A 12 -1.98 10.07 -2.89
CA ARG A 12 -3.09 10.61 -3.69
C ARG A 12 -3.01 10.17 -5.14
N GLU A 13 -1.83 10.26 -5.75
CA GLU A 13 -1.59 9.82 -7.14
C GLU A 13 -1.85 8.32 -7.31
N ALA A 14 -1.54 7.51 -6.30
CA ALA A 14 -1.86 6.09 -6.26
C ALA A 14 -3.34 5.77 -5.94
N GLY A 15 -4.17 6.80 -5.68
CA GLY A 15 -5.61 6.62 -5.39
C GLY A 15 -5.91 6.03 -4.01
N VAL A 16 -4.94 6.00 -3.09
CA VAL A 16 -5.07 5.43 -1.73
C VAL A 16 -5.78 6.40 -0.78
N VAL A 17 -5.64 7.70 -1.02
CA VAL A 17 -6.30 8.77 -0.25
C VAL A 17 -7.13 9.67 -1.13
N GLU A 18 -8.31 10.03 -0.61
CA GLU A 18 -9.16 11.07 -1.14
C GLU A 18 -8.96 12.36 -0.37
N THR A 19 -9.08 13.49 -1.06
CA THR A 19 -8.97 14.82 -0.48
C THR A 19 -10.32 15.49 -0.47
N GLU A 20 -10.82 15.83 0.71
CA GLU A 20 -12.06 16.59 0.87
C GLU A 20 -11.74 18.00 1.39
N PRO A 21 -12.05 19.05 0.62
CA PRO A 21 -11.86 20.42 1.08
C PRO A 21 -12.97 20.81 2.08
N CYS A 22 -12.63 20.96 3.35
CA CYS A 22 -13.54 21.47 4.39
C CYS A 22 -13.10 22.87 4.84
N GLY A 23 -13.52 23.88 4.08
CA GLY A 23 -13.25 25.29 4.38
C GLY A 23 -11.75 25.60 4.37
N ARG A 24 -11.17 25.89 5.55
CA ARG A 24 -9.75 26.27 5.68
C ARG A 24 -8.79 25.08 5.60
N PHE A 25 -9.28 23.85 5.79
CA PHE A 25 -8.44 22.65 5.87
C PHE A 25 -8.80 21.64 4.78
N THR A 26 -7.77 20.97 4.24
CA THR A 26 -7.92 19.80 3.38
C THR A 26 -7.77 18.55 4.24
N TYR A 27 -8.83 17.75 4.33
CA TYR A 27 -8.77 16.46 5.00
C TYR A 27 -8.40 15.38 4.01
N TYR A 28 -7.52 14.47 4.44
CA TYR A 28 -7.15 13.28 3.69
C TYR A 28 -7.86 12.09 4.33
N LYS A 29 -8.69 11.40 3.56
CA LYS A 29 -9.38 10.18 3.98
C LYS A 29 -8.78 8.98 3.25
N LEU A 30 -8.47 7.92 3.98
CA LEU A 30 -8.04 6.66 3.40
C LEU A 30 -9.24 5.95 2.78
N ARG A 31 -9.07 5.41 1.57
CA ARG A 31 -10.10 4.58 0.94
C ARG A 31 -10.02 3.16 1.49
N PRO A 32 -11.04 2.67 2.23
CA PRO A 32 -10.98 1.35 2.86
C PRO A 32 -10.73 0.23 1.85
N ASP A 33 -11.41 0.25 0.70
CA ASP A 33 -11.27 -0.77 -0.36
C ASP A 33 -9.82 -0.92 -0.85
N VAL A 34 -9.10 0.20 -1.00
CA VAL A 34 -7.72 0.20 -1.51
C VAL A 34 -6.77 -0.35 -0.44
N ILE A 35 -6.97 0.02 0.82
CA ILE A 35 -6.18 -0.50 1.93
C ILE A 35 -6.41 -2.01 2.10
N GLU A 36 -7.64 -2.48 1.96
CA GLU A 36 -7.96 -3.91 1.99
C GLU A 36 -7.30 -4.67 0.82
N ALA A 37 -7.34 -4.12 -0.39
CA ALA A 37 -6.68 -4.73 -1.56
C ALA A 37 -5.16 -4.84 -1.39
N VAL A 38 -4.52 -3.79 -0.85
CA VAL A 38 -3.08 -3.79 -0.55
C VAL A 38 -2.75 -4.81 0.54
N ALA A 39 -3.53 -4.86 1.63
CA ALA A 39 -3.36 -5.83 2.69
C ALA A 39 -3.52 -7.28 2.17
N GLY A 40 -4.49 -7.52 1.29
CA GLY A 40 -4.69 -8.81 0.62
C GLY A 40 -3.48 -9.21 -0.25
N SER A 41 -2.92 -8.25 -0.99
CA SER A 41 -1.73 -8.47 -1.83
C SER A 41 -0.48 -8.81 -1.00
N PHE A 42 -0.28 -8.14 0.13
CA PHE A 42 0.82 -8.50 1.04
C PHE A 42 0.60 -9.84 1.73
N SER A 43 -0.65 -10.15 2.08
CA SER A 43 -1.01 -11.43 2.68
C SER A 43 -0.77 -12.60 1.71
N SER A 44 -1.12 -12.44 0.43
CA SER A 44 -0.86 -13.44 -0.60
C SER A 44 0.64 -13.61 -0.85
N LEU A 45 1.41 -12.51 -0.88
CA LEU A 45 2.86 -12.55 -1.00
C LEU A 45 3.50 -13.26 0.19
N ALA A 46 3.05 -13.00 1.42
CA ALA A 46 3.54 -13.68 2.62
C ALA A 46 3.16 -15.18 2.62
N ALA A 47 1.97 -15.54 2.13
CA ALA A 47 1.57 -16.93 1.94
C ALA A 47 2.47 -17.62 0.91
N ALA A 48 2.74 -16.98 -0.23
CA ALA A 48 3.66 -17.49 -1.24
C ALA A 48 5.08 -17.67 -0.68
N ALA A 49 5.59 -16.70 0.08
CA ALA A 49 6.90 -16.76 0.72
C ALA A 49 7.01 -17.93 1.71
N ARG A 50 5.97 -18.18 2.51
CA ARG A 50 5.89 -19.36 3.40
C ARG A 50 5.85 -20.66 2.62
N ALA A 51 5.07 -20.72 1.53
CA ALA A 51 5.01 -21.91 0.68
C ALA A 51 6.37 -22.21 0.02
N THR A 52 7.07 -21.19 -0.49
CA THR A 52 8.42 -21.36 -1.06
C THR A 52 9.45 -21.80 -0.03
N GLN A 53 9.35 -21.31 1.22
CA GLN A 53 10.22 -21.74 2.31
C GLN A 53 9.94 -23.20 2.71
N ALA A 54 8.66 -23.58 2.84
CA ALA A 54 8.26 -24.94 3.18
C ALA A 54 8.66 -25.96 2.10
N ALA A 55 8.68 -25.55 0.84
CA ALA A 55 9.06 -26.40 -0.29
C ALA A 55 10.58 -26.48 -0.53
N ASP A 56 11.42 -25.80 0.27
CA ASP A 56 12.88 -25.61 0.05
C ASP A 56 13.25 -25.20 -1.39
N THR A 57 12.29 -24.65 -2.14
CA THR A 57 12.46 -24.22 -3.52
C THR A 57 13.25 -22.92 -3.51
N LYS A 58 14.58 -23.02 -3.58
CA LYS A 58 15.42 -21.89 -3.95
C LYS A 58 14.99 -21.43 -5.34
N ARG A 59 14.54 -20.18 -5.45
CA ARG A 59 14.35 -19.57 -6.76
C ARG A 59 15.69 -19.63 -7.48
N ALA A 60 15.73 -20.26 -8.66
CA ALA A 60 16.83 -20.05 -9.58
C ALA A 60 16.75 -18.57 -10.01
N CYS A 61 17.68 -17.73 -9.53
CA CYS A 61 17.83 -16.40 -10.11
C CYS A 61 18.34 -16.56 -11.55
N PRO A 62 17.74 -15.86 -12.53
CA PRO A 62 18.42 -15.56 -13.79
C PRO A 62 19.57 -14.57 -13.57
#